data_AF-A0A956MKP9-F1
#
_entry.id   AF-A0A956MKP9-F1
#
_cell.length_a   1.000
_cell.length_b   1.000
_cell.length_c   1.000
_cell.angle_alpha   90.00
_cell.angle_beta   90.00
_cell.angle_gamma   90.00
#
_symmetry.space_group_name_H-M   'P 1'
#
loop_
_entity.id
_entity.type
_entity.pdbx_description
1 polymer ?
#
loop_
_entity_poly.entity_id
_entity_poly.type
_entity_poly.pdbx_seq_one_letter_code
_entity_poly.pdbx_strand_id
1 'polypeptide(L)'
;ATAALVAALVLGTTTTLWQAHRARVEAERGRAVGAFVISLFEGADPDLHPEGPVTARDLLVAGAARVDSLAAAPATRVDLLTTLGSLLGKVGDYDGAETLLDRAVGEARAGLPASDPGLARALDELGVRRTLTGDAGLAEPALREALALRVEHAASPDEIAATEGNLAAAYRNLGRLDEAAALYRSAIDRLAASTGGDSLAFASELMGLGQVLQDQGRLDDAEAAFRTVLRLHERAGLEIPFVAIATHNL
;
A
#
# COMPACT_ATOMS: atom_id res chain seq x y z
N ALA A 1 1.66 14.44 -49.00
CA ALA A 1 2.96 14.69 -48.36
C ALA A 1 2.86 15.72 -47.22
N THR A 2 2.27 16.90 -47.46
CA THR A 2 2.13 17.98 -46.46
C THR A 2 1.26 17.62 -45.24
N ALA A 3 0.13 16.96 -45.42
CA ALA A 3 -0.76 16.57 -44.31
C ALA A 3 -0.11 15.56 -43.33
N ALA A 4 0.72 14.64 -43.83
CA ALA A 4 1.44 13.66 -43.00
C ALA A 4 2.55 14.31 -42.17
N LEU A 5 3.21 15.33 -42.72
CA LEU A 5 4.25 16.12 -42.05
C LEU A 5 3.68 16.97 -40.91
N VAL A 6 2.51 17.59 -41.12
CA VAL A 6 1.80 18.35 -40.08
C VAL A 6 1.30 17.43 -38.97
N ALA A 7 0.73 16.27 -39.30
CA ALA A 7 0.28 15.30 -38.30
C ALA A 7 1.44 14.75 -37.45
N ALA A 8 2.59 14.45 -38.06
CA ALA A 8 3.78 13.99 -37.34
C ALA A 8 4.35 15.09 -36.41
N LEU A 9 4.33 16.35 -36.85
CA LEU A 9 4.77 17.49 -36.04
C LEU A 9 3.84 17.75 -34.84
N VAL A 10 2.52 17.68 -35.05
CA VAL A 10 1.52 17.81 -33.97
C VAL A 10 1.67 16.67 -32.96
N LEU A 11 1.80 15.44 -33.42
CA LEU A 11 2.03 14.29 -32.53
C LEU A 11 3.35 14.45 -31.77
N GLY A 12 4.46 14.80 -32.43
CA GLY A 12 5.75 15.01 -31.77
C GLY A 12 5.77 16.18 -30.76
N THR A 13 5.07 17.27 -31.05
CA THR A 13 4.95 18.40 -30.10
C THR A 13 4.04 18.05 -28.92
N THR A 14 2.94 17.32 -29.14
CA THR A 14 2.08 16.87 -28.04
C THR A 14 2.78 15.86 -27.12
N THR A 15 3.56 14.92 -27.67
CA THR A 15 4.31 13.97 -26.84
C THR A 15 5.43 14.65 -26.06
N THR A 16 6.17 15.57 -26.67
CA THR A 16 7.23 16.32 -25.98
C THR A 16 6.66 17.25 -24.91
N LEU A 17 5.54 17.92 -25.16
CA LEU A 17 4.84 18.73 -24.15
C LEU A 17 4.28 17.88 -23.01
N TRP A 18 3.71 16.71 -23.32
CA TRP A 18 3.24 15.76 -22.32
C TRP A 18 4.39 15.22 -21.46
N GLN A 19 5.50 14.84 -22.08
CA GLN A 19 6.73 14.42 -21.39
C GLN A 19 7.29 15.54 -20.51
N ALA A 20 7.35 16.78 -21.02
CA ALA A 20 7.83 17.93 -20.27
C ALA A 20 6.91 18.27 -19.09
N HIS A 21 5.58 18.17 -19.27
CA HIS A 21 4.61 18.36 -18.19
C HIS A 21 4.77 17.28 -17.12
N ARG A 22 4.84 16.01 -17.50
CA ARG A 22 5.07 14.89 -16.59
C ARG A 22 6.36 15.05 -15.80
N ALA A 23 7.47 15.38 -16.48
CA ALA A 23 8.75 15.61 -15.84
C ALA A 23 8.72 16.79 -14.86
N ARG A 24 7.95 17.85 -15.14
CA ARG A 24 7.76 18.97 -14.20
C ARG A 24 7.00 18.54 -12.97
N VAL A 25 5.88 17.84 -13.12
CA VAL A 25 5.08 17.33 -12.00
C VAL A 25 5.90 16.38 -11.12
N GLU A 26 6.64 15.45 -11.73
CA GLU A 26 7.54 14.54 -11.01
C GLU A 26 8.66 15.30 -10.29
N ALA A 27 9.26 16.32 -10.92
CA ALA A 27 10.29 17.14 -10.29
C ALA A 27 9.75 18.01 -9.14
N GLU A 28 8.56 18.59 -9.28
CA GLU A 28 7.88 19.34 -8.22
C GLU A 28 7.54 18.43 -7.03
N ARG A 29 6.99 17.25 -7.30
CA ARG A 29 6.76 16.22 -6.29
C ARG A 29 8.05 15.84 -5.57
N GLY A 30 9.12 15.57 -6.33
CA GLY A 30 10.43 15.23 -5.78
C GLY A 30 11.00 16.33 -4.88
N ARG A 31 10.87 17.60 -5.29
CA ARG A 31 11.28 18.75 -4.45
C ARG A 31 10.44 18.87 -3.18
N ALA A 32 9.12 18.70 -3.27
CA ALA A 32 8.23 18.78 -2.13
C ALA A 32 8.55 17.67 -1.11
N VAL A 33 8.74 16.43 -1.57
CA VAL A 33 9.14 15.30 -0.72
C VAL A 33 10.53 15.52 -0.12
N GLY A 34 11.51 16.00 -0.90
CA GLY A 34 12.85 16.30 -0.40
C GLY A 34 12.85 17.39 0.68
N ALA A 35 12.14 18.49 0.44
CA ALA A 35 11.98 19.56 1.42
C ALA A 35 11.27 19.06 2.69
N PHE A 36 10.27 18.19 2.53
CA PHE A 36 9.58 17.57 3.67
C PHE A 36 10.52 16.70 4.52
N VAL A 37 11.29 15.82 3.89
CA VAL A 37 12.27 14.97 4.60
C VAL A 37 13.30 15.82 5.34
N ILE A 38 13.83 16.87 4.71
CA ILE A 38 14.77 17.79 5.39
C ILE A 38 14.09 18.43 6.60
N SER A 39 12.89 18.98 6.44
CA SER A 39 12.14 19.61 7.54
C SER A 39 11.81 18.66 8.69
N LEU A 40 11.69 17.36 8.39
CA LEU A 40 11.48 16.31 9.38
C LEU A 40 12.71 16.16 10.29
N PHE A 41 13.90 16.12 9.69
CA PHE A 41 15.17 15.94 10.41
C PHE A 41 15.71 17.22 11.05
N GLU A 42 15.39 18.40 10.52
CA GLU A 42 15.64 19.68 11.23
C GLU A 42 14.89 19.72 12.57
N GLY A 43 13.71 19.11 12.63
CA GLY A 43 12.98 18.92 13.88
C GLY A 43 13.61 17.92 14.85
N ALA A 44 14.65 17.18 14.44
CA ALA A 44 15.38 16.21 15.25
C ALA A 44 16.67 16.78 15.86
N ASP A 45 16.98 18.07 15.63
CA ASP A 45 18.23 18.70 16.06
C ASP A 45 18.43 18.56 17.58
N PRO A 46 19.47 17.82 18.04
CA PRO A 46 19.72 17.62 19.46
C PRO A 46 19.94 18.93 20.22
N ASP A 47 20.46 19.97 19.55
CA ASP A 47 20.70 21.28 20.17
C ASP A 47 19.38 22.02 20.47
N LEU A 48 18.28 21.63 19.81
CA LEU A 48 16.95 22.17 20.00
C LEU A 48 16.08 21.34 20.98
N HIS A 49 16.54 20.17 21.44
CA HIS A 49 15.79 19.25 22.31
C HIS A 49 16.58 18.86 23.58
N PRO A 50 16.69 19.77 24.56
CA PRO A 50 17.42 19.49 25.81
C PRO A 50 16.70 18.50 26.74
N GLU A 51 15.43 18.19 26.48
CA GLU A 51 14.56 17.30 27.28
C GLU A 51 14.85 15.80 27.04
N GLY A 52 15.59 15.45 25.98
CA GLY A 52 15.93 14.06 25.65
C GLY A 52 15.95 13.75 24.15
N PRO A 53 16.31 12.51 23.75
CA PRO A 53 16.42 12.12 22.35
C PRO A 53 15.04 12.09 21.67
N VAL A 54 14.95 12.70 20.48
CA VAL A 54 13.74 12.68 19.65
C VAL A 54 13.51 11.28 19.10
N THR A 55 12.32 10.71 19.31
CA THR A 55 12.00 9.37 18.80
C THR A 55 11.52 9.40 17.36
N ALA A 56 11.54 8.25 16.68
CA ALA A 56 10.97 8.12 15.34
C ALA A 56 9.48 8.51 15.29
N ARG A 57 8.73 8.19 16.36
CA ARG A 57 7.33 8.60 16.51
C ARG A 57 7.20 10.12 16.55
N ASP A 58 8.01 10.79 17.36
CA ASP A 58 7.94 12.25 17.52
C ASP A 58 8.22 12.95 16.20
N LEU A 59 9.20 12.46 15.43
CA LEU A 59 9.48 12.93 14.08
C LEU A 59 8.26 12.77 13.18
N LEU A 60 7.67 11.58 13.11
CA LEU A 60 6.51 11.31 12.25
C LEU A 60 5.31 12.20 12.58
N VAL A 61 4.99 12.39 13.86
CA VAL A 61 3.90 13.29 14.31
C VAL A 61 4.22 14.74 13.96
N ALA A 62 5.46 15.18 14.20
CA ALA A 62 5.91 16.52 13.85
C ALA A 62 5.89 16.76 12.33
N GLY A 63 6.22 15.74 11.53
CA GLY A 63 6.10 15.74 10.08
C GLY A 63 4.65 15.91 9.64
N ALA A 64 3.74 15.12 10.20
CA ALA A 64 2.32 15.19 9.87
C ALA A 64 1.72 16.59 10.09
N ALA A 65 2.10 17.27 11.17
CA ALA A 65 1.67 18.64 11.45
C ALA A 65 2.17 19.68 10.42
N ARG A 66 3.26 19.39 9.70
CA ARG A 66 3.85 20.27 8.68
C ARG A 66 3.29 20.04 7.28
N VAL A 67 2.51 18.98 7.07
CA VAL A 67 1.96 18.65 5.74
C VAL A 67 1.07 19.77 5.18
N ASP A 68 0.37 20.50 6.05
CA ASP A 68 -0.47 21.65 5.67
C ASP A 68 0.32 22.89 5.24
N SER A 69 1.51 23.10 5.80
CA SER A 69 2.35 24.25 5.46
C SER A 69 3.17 24.02 4.19
N LEU A 70 3.22 22.77 3.69
CA LEU A 70 3.78 22.48 2.38
C LEU A 70 2.85 23.03 1.29
N ALA A 71 3.41 23.90 0.44
CA ALA A 71 2.82 24.28 -0.85
C ALA A 71 2.92 23.11 -1.86
N ALA A 72 2.43 21.93 -1.47
CA ALA A 72 2.42 20.72 -2.27
C ALA A 72 1.07 20.55 -2.99
N ALA A 73 1.10 19.91 -4.15
CA ALA A 73 -0.10 19.51 -4.87
C ALA A 73 -0.97 18.56 -4.00
N PRO A 74 -2.31 18.57 -4.14
CA PRO A 74 -3.21 17.72 -3.36
C PRO A 74 -2.81 16.24 -3.34
N ALA A 75 -2.44 15.67 -4.50
CA ALA A 75 -2.02 14.28 -4.60
C ALA A 75 -0.75 13.99 -3.79
N THR A 76 0.21 14.92 -3.79
CA THR A 76 1.43 14.80 -2.97
C THR A 76 1.12 14.90 -1.48
N ARG A 77 0.15 15.75 -1.10
CA ARG A 77 -0.30 15.87 0.29
C ARG A 77 -0.92 14.56 0.80
N VAL A 78 -1.85 14.01 0.04
CA VAL A 78 -2.47 12.70 0.33
C VAL A 78 -1.40 11.60 0.42
N ASP A 79 -0.41 11.62 -0.49
CA ASP A 79 0.70 10.66 -0.47
C ASP A 79 1.56 10.73 0.78
N LEU A 80 1.88 11.95 1.23
CA LEU A 80 2.60 12.16 2.48
C LEU A 80 1.78 11.71 3.69
N LEU A 81 0.51 12.12 3.80
CA LEU A 81 -0.37 11.73 4.91
C LEU A 81 -0.50 10.22 5.03
N THR A 82 -0.74 9.54 3.90
CA THR A 82 -0.90 8.08 3.90
C THR A 82 0.40 7.38 4.29
N THR A 83 1.54 7.86 3.77
CA THR A 83 2.86 7.29 4.11
C THR A 83 3.18 7.46 5.59
N LEU A 84 2.95 8.66 6.13
CA LEU A 84 3.16 8.96 7.54
C LEU A 84 2.22 8.12 8.43
N GLY A 85 0.95 7.97 8.04
CA GLY A 85 -0.01 7.12 8.74
C GLY A 85 0.46 5.66 8.80
N SER A 86 0.88 5.09 7.66
CA SER A 86 1.45 3.73 7.61
C SER A 86 2.69 3.58 8.51
N LEU A 87 3.59 4.57 8.50
CA LEU A 87 4.80 4.58 9.35
C LEU A 87 4.47 4.71 10.83
N LEU A 88 3.51 5.56 11.21
CA LEU A 88 3.02 5.67 12.58
C LEU A 88 2.51 4.31 13.09
N GLY A 89 1.76 3.60 12.25
CA GLY A 89 1.29 2.26 12.57
C GLY A 89 2.44 1.27 12.79
N LYS A 90 3.52 1.37 12.01
CA LYS A 90 4.71 0.52 12.16
C LYS A 90 5.49 0.79 13.45
N VAL A 91 5.48 2.02 13.95
CA VAL A 91 6.10 2.38 15.25
C VAL A 91 5.14 2.18 16.44
N GLY A 92 3.95 1.63 16.19
CA GLY A 92 2.96 1.31 17.22
C GLY A 92 2.00 2.43 17.60
N ASP A 93 2.06 3.59 16.94
CA ASP A 93 1.09 4.67 17.13
C ASP A 93 -0.13 4.44 16.23
N TYR A 94 -1.01 3.53 16.65
CA TYR A 94 -2.18 3.13 15.88
C TYR A 94 -3.24 4.21 15.77
N ASP A 95 -3.47 4.97 16.85
CA ASP A 95 -4.45 6.06 16.88
C ASP A 95 -4.02 7.22 15.97
N GLY A 96 -2.73 7.58 16.02
CA GLY A 96 -2.14 8.57 15.12
C GLY A 96 -2.16 8.11 13.67
N ALA A 97 -1.89 6.83 13.41
CA ALA A 97 -1.99 6.24 12.07
C ALA A 97 -3.40 6.36 11.50
N GLU A 98 -4.42 5.91 12.24
CA GLU A 98 -5.81 5.96 11.78
C GLU A 98 -6.26 7.40 11.54
N THR A 99 -5.93 8.32 12.44
CA THR A 99 -6.25 9.76 12.29
C THR A 99 -5.68 10.33 10.99
N LEU A 100 -4.43 10.03 10.65
CA LEU A 100 -3.82 10.51 9.41
C LEU A 100 -4.39 9.84 8.17
N LEU A 101 -4.73 8.56 8.25
CA LEU A 101 -5.30 7.79 7.14
C LEU A 101 -6.73 8.23 6.83
N ASP A 102 -7.57 8.45 7.84
CA ASP A 102 -8.91 9.03 7.67
C ASP A 102 -8.83 10.42 7.03
N ARG A 103 -7.87 11.24 7.48
CA ARG A 103 -7.61 12.56 6.88
C ARG A 103 -7.17 12.43 5.42
N ALA A 104 -6.27 11.50 5.09
CA ALA A 104 -5.82 11.26 3.73
C ALA A 104 -6.98 10.87 2.81
N VAL A 105 -7.87 9.98 3.27
CA VAL A 105 -9.10 9.60 2.55
C VAL A 105 -10.01 10.81 2.33
N GLY A 106 -10.21 11.65 3.36
CA GLY A 106 -11.01 12.87 3.28
C GLY A 106 -10.47 13.86 2.25
N GLU A 107 -9.17 14.13 2.27
CA GLU A 107 -8.52 15.02 1.30
C GLU A 107 -8.54 14.44 -0.12
N ALA A 108 -8.33 13.13 -0.26
CA ALA A 108 -8.41 12.46 -1.55
C ALA A 108 -9.79 12.61 -2.18
N ARG A 109 -10.86 12.35 -1.41
CA ARG A 109 -12.25 12.52 -1.87
C ARG A 109 -12.60 13.96 -2.24
N ALA A 110 -12.03 14.94 -1.54
CA ALA A 110 -12.34 16.34 -1.76
C ALA A 110 -11.56 16.97 -2.93
N GLY A 111 -10.33 16.50 -3.17
CA GLY A 111 -9.37 17.21 -4.02
C GLY A 111 -8.80 16.42 -5.19
N LEU A 112 -9.01 15.10 -5.26
CA LEU A 112 -8.44 14.26 -6.31
C LEU A 112 -9.51 13.78 -7.30
N PRO A 113 -9.15 13.64 -8.59
CA PRO A 113 -9.99 12.92 -9.56
C PRO A 113 -10.23 11.49 -9.09
N ALA A 114 -11.39 10.91 -9.44
CA ALA A 114 -11.73 9.52 -9.11
C ALA A 114 -10.69 8.50 -9.64
N SER A 115 -10.01 8.84 -10.74
CA SER A 115 -8.95 8.02 -11.34
C SER A 115 -7.58 8.16 -10.68
N ASP A 116 -7.43 9.05 -9.69
CA ASP A 116 -6.17 9.19 -8.97
C ASP A 116 -5.97 8.00 -8.02
N PRO A 117 -4.80 7.33 -8.03
CA PRO A 117 -4.55 6.16 -7.19
C PRO A 117 -4.48 6.48 -5.70
N GLY A 118 -4.35 7.75 -5.32
CA GLY A 118 -4.20 8.20 -3.94
C GLY A 118 -5.37 7.81 -3.05
N LEU A 119 -6.61 7.86 -3.55
CA LEU A 119 -7.79 7.46 -2.77
C LEU A 119 -7.78 5.95 -2.46
N ALA A 120 -7.56 5.12 -3.49
CA ALA A 120 -7.52 3.68 -3.31
C ALA A 120 -6.40 3.25 -2.35
N ARG A 121 -5.23 3.86 -2.47
CA ARG A 121 -4.09 3.60 -1.57
C ARG A 121 -4.37 4.02 -0.13
N ALA A 122 -4.98 5.19 0.09
CA ALA A 122 -5.33 5.65 1.43
C ALA A 122 -6.38 4.76 2.11
N LEU A 123 -7.41 4.34 1.36
CA LEU A 123 -8.45 3.42 1.84
C LEU A 123 -7.88 2.04 2.19
N ASP A 124 -6.95 1.54 1.38
CA ASP A 124 -6.30 0.25 1.61
C ASP A 124 -5.45 0.25 2.90
N GLU A 125 -4.62 1.26 3.09
CA GLU A 125 -3.81 1.41 4.31
C GLU A 125 -4.69 1.63 5.56
N LEU A 126 -5.78 2.40 5.44
CA LEU A 126 -6.77 2.54 6.51
C LEU A 126 -7.43 1.19 6.87
N GLY A 127 -7.79 0.43 5.84
CA GLY A 127 -8.34 -0.91 5.97
C GLY A 127 -7.38 -1.87 6.67
N VAL A 128 -6.12 -1.93 6.24
CA VAL A 128 -5.06 -2.71 6.90
C VAL A 128 -4.92 -2.31 8.35
N ARG A 129 -4.91 -1.00 8.64
CA ARG A 129 -4.78 -0.51 10.00
C ARG A 129 -5.92 -0.99 10.89
N ARG A 130 -7.17 -0.85 10.44
CA ARG A 130 -8.36 -1.30 11.17
C ARG A 130 -8.41 -2.81 11.34
N THR A 131 -8.01 -3.58 10.33
CA THR A 131 -7.89 -5.05 10.44
C THR A 131 -6.95 -5.45 11.57
N LEU A 132 -5.81 -4.76 11.69
CA LEU A 132 -4.78 -5.06 12.68
C LEU A 132 -5.09 -4.51 14.09
N THR A 133 -5.95 -3.49 14.25
CA THR A 133 -6.40 -3.02 15.59
C THR A 133 -7.58 -3.80 16.15
N GLY A 134 -8.20 -4.67 15.34
CA GLY A 134 -9.37 -5.48 15.74
C GLY A 134 -10.70 -4.94 15.22
N ASP A 135 -10.69 -3.80 14.53
CA ASP A 135 -11.87 -3.17 13.94
C ASP A 135 -12.17 -3.69 12.52
N ALA A 136 -12.09 -5.01 12.32
CA ALA A 136 -12.22 -5.63 10.99
C ALA A 136 -13.55 -5.30 10.29
N GLY A 137 -14.62 -5.03 11.05
CA GLY A 137 -15.90 -4.57 10.50
C GLY A 137 -15.85 -3.16 9.88
N LEU A 138 -14.97 -2.29 10.38
CA LEU A 138 -14.70 -0.96 9.79
C LEU A 138 -13.65 -1.02 8.68
N ALA A 139 -12.82 -2.08 8.65
CA ALA A 139 -11.85 -2.32 7.59
C ALA A 139 -12.51 -2.75 6.27
N GLU A 140 -13.49 -3.65 6.33
CA GLU A 140 -14.17 -4.20 5.15
C GLU A 140 -14.65 -3.12 4.16
N PRO A 141 -15.44 -2.09 4.54
CA PRO A 141 -15.94 -1.12 3.58
C PRO A 141 -14.80 -0.36 2.88
N ALA A 142 -13.74 0.00 3.62
CA ALA A 142 -12.59 0.70 3.04
C ALA A 142 -11.83 -0.17 2.04
N LEU A 143 -11.58 -1.44 2.38
CA LEU A 143 -10.87 -2.39 1.51
C LEU A 143 -11.68 -2.75 0.25
N ARG A 144 -13.01 -2.87 0.37
CA ARG A 144 -13.89 -3.11 -0.78
C ARG A 144 -13.92 -1.92 -1.73
N GLU A 145 -13.99 -0.70 -1.20
CA GLU A 145 -13.93 0.52 -2.01
C GLU A 145 -12.56 0.67 -2.69
N ALA A 146 -11.46 0.43 -1.98
CA ALA A 146 -10.11 0.42 -2.54
C ALA A 146 -9.97 -0.58 -3.70
N LEU A 147 -10.48 -1.80 -3.51
CA LEU A 147 -10.44 -2.85 -4.54
C LEU A 147 -11.29 -2.45 -5.76
N ALA A 148 -12.49 -1.91 -5.55
CA ALA A 148 -13.35 -1.45 -6.64
C ALA A 148 -12.66 -0.35 -7.46
N LEU A 149 -12.05 0.65 -6.81
CA LEU A 149 -11.34 1.73 -7.48
C LEU A 149 -10.13 1.21 -8.29
N ARG A 150 -9.35 0.27 -7.72
CA ARG A 150 -8.20 -0.34 -8.40
C ARG A 150 -8.64 -1.15 -9.63
N VAL A 151 -9.75 -1.88 -9.55
CA VAL A 151 -10.30 -2.61 -10.70
C VAL A 151 -10.85 -1.66 -11.76
N GLU A 152 -11.64 -0.66 -11.35
CA GLU A 152 -12.26 0.31 -12.26
C GLU A 152 -11.22 1.10 -13.06
N HIS A 153 -10.13 1.51 -12.40
CA HIS A 153 -9.08 2.34 -13.00
C HIS A 153 -7.87 1.53 -13.48
N ALA A 154 -8.05 0.22 -13.67
CA ALA A 154 -7.06 -0.69 -14.25
C ALA A 154 -5.67 -0.59 -13.60
N ALA A 155 -5.63 -0.62 -12.26
CA ALA A 155 -4.39 -0.75 -11.50
C ALA A 155 -3.65 -2.04 -11.86
N SER A 156 -2.38 -2.12 -11.46
CA SER A 156 -1.57 -3.30 -11.77
C SER A 156 -2.16 -4.57 -11.12
N PRO A 157 -1.94 -5.76 -11.72
CA PRO A 157 -2.35 -7.02 -11.11
C PRO A 157 -1.84 -7.17 -9.67
N ASP A 158 -0.62 -6.71 -9.40
CA ASP A 158 0.00 -6.84 -8.08
C ASP A 158 -0.69 -5.94 -7.04
N GLU A 159 -1.10 -4.71 -7.41
CA GLU A 159 -1.87 -3.83 -6.53
C GLU A 159 -3.26 -4.38 -6.22
N ILE A 160 -3.93 -4.98 -7.22
CA ILE A 160 -5.24 -5.62 -7.02
C ILE A 160 -5.08 -6.82 -6.08
N ALA A 161 -4.09 -7.69 -6.32
CA ALA A 161 -3.82 -8.86 -5.50
C ALA A 161 -3.54 -8.49 -4.03
N ALA A 162 -2.72 -7.47 -3.79
CA ALA A 162 -2.44 -7.01 -2.43
C ALA A 162 -3.71 -6.55 -1.70
N THR A 163 -4.62 -5.86 -2.39
CA THR A 163 -5.91 -5.44 -1.82
C THR A 163 -6.82 -6.64 -1.52
N GLU A 164 -6.85 -7.62 -2.43
CA GLU A 164 -7.58 -8.88 -2.25
C GLU A 164 -7.09 -9.61 -1.00
N GLY A 165 -5.77 -9.71 -0.81
CA GLY A 165 -5.14 -10.27 0.39
C GLY A 165 -5.49 -9.51 1.68
N ASN A 166 -5.45 -8.18 1.65
CA ASN A 166 -5.83 -7.35 2.81
C ASN A 166 -7.31 -7.55 3.18
N LEU A 167 -8.20 -7.60 2.19
CA LEU A 167 -9.62 -7.88 2.42
C LEU A 167 -9.84 -9.32 2.91
N ALA A 168 -9.07 -10.28 2.42
CA ALA A 168 -9.10 -11.66 2.90
C ALA A 168 -8.68 -11.75 4.38
N ALA A 169 -7.65 -11.01 4.80
CA ALA A 169 -7.25 -10.91 6.19
C ALA A 169 -8.36 -10.31 7.08
N ALA A 170 -9.05 -9.27 6.59
CA ALA A 170 -10.21 -8.71 7.29
C ALA A 170 -11.33 -9.75 7.46
N TYR A 171 -11.66 -10.51 6.41
CA TYR A 171 -12.64 -11.59 6.48
C TYR A 171 -12.24 -12.72 7.41
N ARG A 172 -10.95 -13.08 7.45
CA ARG A 172 -10.43 -14.05 8.41
C ARG A 172 -10.69 -13.59 9.85
N ASN A 173 -10.40 -12.32 10.17
CA ASN A 173 -10.68 -11.74 11.49
C ASN A 173 -12.17 -11.70 11.83
N LEU A 174 -13.04 -11.61 10.82
CA LEU A 174 -14.50 -11.70 10.97
C LEU A 174 -15.04 -13.14 11.01
N GLY A 175 -14.18 -14.16 10.90
CA GLY A 175 -14.59 -15.57 10.83
C GLY A 175 -15.23 -15.98 9.50
N ARG A 176 -15.19 -15.13 8.48
CA ARG A 176 -15.71 -15.37 7.12
C ARG A 176 -14.68 -16.14 6.28
N LEU A 177 -14.32 -17.34 6.75
CA LEU A 177 -13.16 -18.09 6.25
C LEU A 177 -13.28 -18.49 4.78
N ASP A 178 -14.47 -18.86 4.29
CA ASP A 178 -14.65 -19.23 2.88
C ASP A 178 -14.42 -18.06 1.92
N GLU A 179 -14.85 -16.87 2.32
CA GLU A 179 -14.67 -15.65 1.55
C GLU A 179 -13.21 -15.18 1.58
N ALA A 180 -12.54 -15.33 2.73
CA ALA A 180 -11.10 -15.11 2.84
C ALA A 180 -10.32 -16.06 1.92
N ALA A 181 -10.63 -17.36 1.95
CA ALA A 181 -9.96 -18.34 1.10
C ALA A 181 -10.19 -18.08 -0.39
N ALA A 182 -11.38 -17.62 -0.79
CA ALA A 182 -11.67 -17.25 -2.17
C ALA A 182 -10.83 -16.05 -2.65
N LEU A 183 -10.70 -15.02 -1.82
CA LEU A 183 -9.90 -13.84 -2.14
C LEU A 183 -8.40 -14.15 -2.21
N TYR A 184 -7.85 -14.91 -1.26
CA TYR A 184 -6.46 -15.33 -1.34
C TYR A 184 -6.17 -16.14 -2.60
N ARG A 185 -7.06 -17.06 -3.00
CA ARG A 185 -6.93 -17.80 -4.27
C ARG A 185 -6.96 -16.86 -5.49
N SER A 186 -7.86 -15.89 -5.51
CA SER A 186 -7.92 -14.86 -6.57
C SER A 186 -6.59 -14.09 -6.68
N ALA A 187 -6.04 -13.65 -5.55
CA ALA A 187 -4.77 -12.94 -5.48
C ALA A 187 -3.59 -13.81 -5.96
N ILE A 188 -3.54 -15.08 -5.55
CA ILE A 188 -2.55 -16.07 -5.98
C ILE A 188 -2.61 -16.29 -7.49
N ASP A 189 -3.80 -16.52 -8.06
CA ASP A 189 -3.98 -16.75 -9.51
C ASP A 189 -3.54 -15.52 -10.31
N ARG A 190 -3.85 -14.32 -9.81
CA ARG A 190 -3.45 -13.05 -10.40
C ARG A 190 -1.93 -12.88 -10.41
N LEU A 191 -1.28 -13.13 -9.28
CA LEU A 191 0.18 -13.04 -9.13
C LEU A 191 0.92 -14.13 -9.90
N ALA A 192 0.34 -15.34 -10.00
CA ALA A 192 0.87 -16.41 -10.83
C ALA A 192 0.87 -15.99 -12.31
N ALA A 193 -0.21 -15.36 -12.78
CA ALA A 193 -0.32 -14.89 -14.15
C ALA A 193 0.61 -13.68 -14.44
N SER A 194 0.84 -12.78 -13.47
CA SER A 194 1.68 -11.59 -13.67
C SER A 194 3.17 -11.85 -13.49
N THR A 195 3.56 -12.65 -12.49
CA THR A 195 4.97 -12.82 -12.06
C THR A 195 5.48 -14.26 -12.15
N GLY A 196 4.65 -15.22 -12.61
CA GLY A 196 5.03 -16.63 -12.70
C GLY A 196 5.02 -17.38 -11.37
N GLY A 197 4.57 -16.75 -10.28
CA GLY A 197 4.47 -17.38 -8.95
C GLY A 197 5.76 -17.39 -8.13
N ASP A 198 6.74 -16.56 -8.49
CA ASP A 198 8.07 -16.52 -7.84
C ASP A 198 8.34 -15.16 -7.18
N SER A 199 7.33 -14.57 -6.53
CA SER A 199 7.45 -13.26 -5.87
C SER A 199 7.16 -13.31 -4.37
N LEU A 200 7.69 -12.34 -3.62
CA LEU A 200 7.38 -12.19 -2.19
C LEU A 200 5.88 -11.97 -1.95
N ALA A 201 5.21 -11.23 -2.85
CA ALA A 201 3.77 -11.04 -2.78
C ALA A 201 3.04 -12.39 -2.92
N PHE A 202 3.43 -13.22 -3.90
CA PHE A 202 2.84 -14.54 -4.09
C PHE A 202 3.01 -15.44 -2.86
N ALA A 203 4.20 -15.42 -2.24
CA ALA A 203 4.46 -16.15 -1.00
C ALA A 203 3.60 -15.64 0.17
N SER A 204 3.37 -14.32 0.28
CA SER A 204 2.51 -13.74 1.31
C SER A 204 1.06 -14.20 1.18
N GLU A 205 0.50 -14.20 -0.05
CA GLU A 205 -0.88 -14.65 -0.27
C GLU A 205 -1.03 -16.17 0.01
N LEU A 206 -0.03 -16.98 -0.33
CA LEU A 206 0.00 -18.41 0.04
C LEU A 206 0.03 -18.63 1.55
N MET A 207 0.79 -17.82 2.28
CA MET A 207 0.78 -17.86 3.75
C MET A 207 -0.59 -17.52 4.32
N GLY A 208 -1.23 -16.48 3.79
CA GLY A 208 -2.59 -16.08 4.18
C GLY A 208 -3.61 -17.19 3.92
N LEU A 209 -3.56 -17.81 2.74
CA LEU A 209 -4.40 -18.97 2.42
C LEU A 209 -4.15 -20.15 3.37
N GLY A 210 -2.89 -20.47 3.65
CA GLY A 210 -2.53 -21.54 4.58
C GLY A 210 -3.11 -21.33 5.98
N GLN A 211 -3.03 -20.10 6.51
CA GLN A 211 -3.62 -19.76 7.81
C GLN A 211 -5.15 -19.91 7.81
N VAL A 212 -5.83 -19.44 6.76
CA VAL A 212 -7.29 -19.61 6.63
C VAL A 212 -7.67 -21.09 6.55
N LEU A 213 -6.91 -21.90 5.81
CA LEU A 213 -7.15 -23.34 5.71
C LEU A 213 -6.95 -24.06 7.06
N GLN A 214 -5.96 -23.64 7.87
CA GLN A 214 -5.82 -24.13 9.25
C GLN A 214 -7.04 -23.77 10.10
N ASP A 215 -7.51 -22.52 10.03
CA ASP A 215 -8.70 -22.09 10.78
C ASP A 215 -9.97 -22.86 10.35
N GLN A 216 -10.02 -23.32 9.10
CA GLN A 216 -11.07 -24.20 8.57
C GLN A 216 -10.90 -25.68 8.97
N GLY A 217 -9.81 -26.06 9.62
CA GLY A 217 -9.47 -27.46 9.94
C GLY A 217 -8.99 -28.27 8.74
N ARG A 218 -8.70 -27.64 7.59
CA ARG A 218 -8.18 -28.28 6.37
C ARG A 218 -6.66 -28.38 6.42
N LEU A 219 -6.16 -29.17 7.39
CA LEU A 219 -4.75 -29.20 7.75
C LEU A 219 -3.85 -29.66 6.59
N ASP A 220 -4.24 -30.68 5.83
CA ASP A 220 -3.45 -31.18 4.68
C ASP A 220 -3.28 -30.11 3.59
N ASP A 221 -4.33 -29.33 3.32
CA ASP A 221 -4.28 -28.25 2.33
C ASP A 221 -3.44 -27.07 2.82
N ALA A 222 -3.51 -26.75 4.12
CA ALA A 222 -2.67 -25.75 4.73
C ALA A 222 -1.19 -26.14 4.69
N GLU A 223 -0.88 -27.40 5.02
CA GLU A 223 0.47 -27.96 4.94
C GLU A 223 1.04 -27.83 3.53
N ALA A 224 0.23 -28.13 2.51
CA ALA A 224 0.62 -27.98 1.10
C ALA A 224 0.94 -26.51 0.74
N ALA A 225 0.17 -25.55 1.26
CA ALA A 225 0.42 -24.12 1.07
C ALA A 225 1.76 -23.69 1.71
N PHE A 226 1.99 -24.03 2.98
CA PHE A 226 3.23 -23.69 3.69
C PHE A 226 4.47 -24.34 3.06
N ARG A 227 4.39 -25.62 2.67
CA ARG A 227 5.48 -26.28 1.93
C ARG A 227 5.79 -25.60 0.60
N THR A 228 4.80 -24.99 -0.04
CA THR A 228 5.04 -24.21 -1.26
C THR A 228 5.82 -22.94 -0.96
N VAL A 229 5.50 -22.23 0.12
CA VAL A 229 6.28 -21.08 0.60
C VAL A 229 7.73 -21.45 0.92
N LEU A 230 7.97 -22.59 1.60
CA LEU A 230 9.33 -23.07 1.88
C LEU A 230 10.10 -23.39 0.60
N ARG A 231 9.47 -24.06 -0.36
CA ARG A 231 10.10 -24.33 -1.67
C ARG A 231 10.44 -23.07 -2.44
N LEU A 232 9.61 -22.02 -2.34
CA LEU A 232 9.90 -20.72 -2.95
C LEU A 232 11.12 -20.06 -2.30
N HIS A 233 11.20 -20.08 -0.96
CA HIS A 233 12.37 -19.60 -0.23
C HIS A 233 13.67 -20.29 -0.71
N GLU A 234 13.63 -21.62 -0.79
CA GLU A 234 14.79 -22.45 -1.17
C GLU A 234 15.19 -22.29 -2.64
N ARG A 235 14.22 -22.28 -3.57
CA ARG A 235 14.49 -22.33 -5.01
C ARG A 235 14.73 -20.97 -5.64
N ALA A 236 13.98 -19.95 -5.21
CA ALA A 236 14.07 -18.61 -5.79
C ALA A 236 15.15 -17.76 -5.08
N GLY A 237 15.77 -18.28 -4.01
CA GLY A 237 16.72 -17.52 -3.19
C GLY A 237 16.11 -16.28 -2.55
N LEU A 238 14.79 -16.22 -2.46
CA LEU A 238 14.05 -15.10 -1.88
C LEU A 238 14.18 -15.17 -0.37
N GLU A 239 14.73 -14.14 0.26
CA GLU A 239 14.61 -13.97 1.72
C GLU A 239 13.15 -13.66 2.07
N ILE A 240 12.38 -14.70 2.39
CA ILE A 240 10.98 -14.59 2.78
C ILE A 240 10.95 -14.27 4.28
N PRO A 241 10.57 -13.05 4.72
CA PRO A 241 10.73 -12.61 6.11
C PRO A 241 9.93 -13.44 7.13
N PHE A 242 8.90 -14.14 6.65
CA PHE A 242 7.97 -14.96 7.45
C PHE A 242 8.15 -16.46 7.22
N VAL A 243 9.26 -16.90 6.63
CA VAL A 243 9.52 -18.33 6.37
C VAL A 243 9.51 -19.16 7.66
N ALA A 244 9.97 -18.59 8.78
CA ALA A 244 9.95 -19.24 10.09
C ALA A 244 8.51 -19.54 10.58
N ILE A 245 7.54 -18.69 10.22
CA ILE A 245 6.13 -18.91 10.54
C ILE A 245 5.60 -20.09 9.71
N ALA A 246 5.97 -20.17 8.43
CA ALA A 246 5.64 -21.32 7.59
C ALA A 246 6.19 -22.64 8.18
N THR A 247 7.43 -22.65 8.66
CA THR A 247 8.00 -23.84 9.31
C THR A 247 7.34 -24.19 10.65
N HIS A 248 6.87 -23.19 11.39
CA HIS A 248 6.19 -23.42 12.67
C HIS A 248 4.79 -24.02 12.51
N ASN A 249 4.14 -23.75 11.37
CA ASN A 249 2.78 -24.19 11.07
C ASN A 249 2.72 -25.55 10.34
N LEU A 250 3.86 -26.24 10.17
CA LEU A 250 3.99 -27.62 9.70
C LEU A 250 4.16 -28.57 10.88
#